data_AF-A0A4Q9VPC4-F1
#
_entry.id   AF-A0A4Q9VPC4-F1
#
_cell.length_a   1.000
_cell.length_b   1.000
_cell.length_c   1.000
_cell.angle_alpha   90.00
_cell.angle_beta   90.00
_cell.angle_gamma   90.00
#
_symmetry.space_group_name_H-M   'P 1'
#
loop_
_entity.id
_entity.type
_entity.pdbx_description
1 polymer ?
#
loop_
_entity_poly.entity_id
_entity_poly.type
_entity_poly.pdbx_seq_one_letter_code
_entity_poly.pdbx_strand_id
1 'polypeptide(L)'
;MGDAAAAASPASWACLPAVRRFLTVRPGEPIRATGWGRNVAFHLAISTEPCWRRETRFLSSFFRRDRGGRDGRDRADGRSAASDARTGRRFRRRWRKSPLFACQVRRRTARNGHPPADAECRSLRRSAVGLWRTMRMPKGRGPCAPRRERRTTEEPMQIQPSLVAVDWGLSWLRIWAVAADGTVLAEYRSKDGFNVVPKDGFEAILRDRLVAMGVRLDGAGPALPVIACSMVGARNGWKEAGYIDVPAPLDRLAAGAVRVEAPGLDVRILPGLARRDRARADVMRGEETELLGITLARPGLSGTVVLPGTHSKWVTLDRGSVVDFITVMTGELFAVLTEHSLLRHTVGGARPSADPKSPAFRRGLLRGLARPAGVAAAAFSMRATGLLFDLPGEEIADELSGILIGAEIGHRMASANGLVTLVCSGPLSALYEAGFDAAQVDFDVIDAETLAFDGLVRAARSLWPDLIGARISA
;
A
#
# COMPACT_ATOMS: atom_id res chain seq x y z
N MET A 1 -10.01 -53.87 11.19
CA MET A 1 -11.17 -53.83 12.11
C MET A 1 -10.68 -53.31 13.45
N GLY A 2 -11.48 -52.48 14.13
CA GLY A 2 -11.12 -51.90 15.43
C GLY A 2 -10.74 -50.42 15.33
N ASP A 3 -11.75 -49.56 15.20
CA ASP A 3 -11.58 -48.11 15.35
C ASP A 3 -11.37 -47.74 16.82
N ALA A 4 -10.52 -46.75 17.08
CA ALA A 4 -10.34 -46.15 18.40
C ALA A 4 -10.27 -44.62 18.26
N ALA A 5 -11.41 -43.95 18.42
CA ALA A 5 -11.49 -42.49 18.34
C ALA A 5 -10.90 -41.85 19.61
N ALA A 6 -9.74 -41.21 19.48
CA ALA A 6 -9.16 -40.41 20.55
C ALA A 6 -9.93 -39.08 20.69
N ALA A 7 -10.59 -38.86 21.82
CA ALA A 7 -11.34 -37.64 22.08
C ALA A 7 -10.40 -36.44 22.32
N ALA A 8 -10.64 -35.32 21.61
CA ALA A 8 -9.90 -34.09 21.81
C ALA A 8 -10.36 -33.35 23.08
N SER A 9 -9.42 -33.01 23.97
CA SER A 9 -9.70 -32.24 25.19
C SER A 9 -9.57 -30.72 24.93
N PRO A 10 -10.57 -29.89 25.27
CA PRO A 10 -10.55 -28.45 24.99
C PRO A 10 -9.82 -27.67 26.09
N ALA A 11 -8.49 -27.64 26.07
CA ALA A 11 -7.68 -27.09 27.16
C ALA A 11 -6.45 -26.23 26.74
N SER A 12 -6.60 -25.27 25.82
CA SER A 12 -5.52 -24.32 25.48
C SER A 12 -5.98 -22.97 24.89
N TRP A 13 -6.72 -22.16 25.67
CA TRP A 13 -6.86 -20.71 25.42
C TRP A 13 -6.29 -19.91 26.59
N ALA A 14 -4.97 -19.89 26.70
CA ALA A 14 -4.25 -19.09 27.70
C ALA A 14 -4.10 -17.66 27.19
N CYS A 15 -4.93 -16.74 27.69
CA CYS A 15 -4.74 -15.30 27.46
C CYS A 15 -3.48 -14.79 28.20
N LEU A 16 -2.87 -13.73 27.66
CA LEU A 16 -1.70 -13.07 28.25
C LEU A 16 -1.96 -12.58 29.69
N PRO A 17 -0.96 -12.61 30.59
CA PRO A 17 -1.16 -12.46 32.04
C PRO A 17 -1.32 -11.00 32.52
N ALA A 18 -2.27 -10.25 31.93
CA ALA A 18 -2.50 -8.83 32.23
C ALA A 18 -3.77 -8.51 33.04
N VAL A 19 -4.57 -9.51 33.46
CA VAL A 19 -5.78 -9.29 34.30
C VAL A 19 -5.84 -10.27 35.47
N ARG A 20 -5.17 -9.94 36.58
CA ARG A 20 -5.35 -10.59 37.89
C ARG A 20 -5.24 -9.62 39.06
N ARG A 21 -6.32 -8.88 39.34
CA ARG A 21 -6.66 -8.40 40.69
C ARG A 21 -8.17 -8.47 40.89
N PHE A 22 -8.57 -8.80 42.12
CA PHE A 22 -9.93 -9.13 42.57
C PHE A 22 -10.51 -10.47 42.07
N LEU A 23 -11.41 -11.03 42.89
CA LEU A 23 -12.15 -12.29 42.73
C LEU A 23 -11.31 -13.60 42.66
N THR A 24 -10.77 -14.00 43.81
CA THR A 24 -10.61 -15.43 44.13
C THR A 24 -11.93 -15.98 44.68
N VAL A 25 -12.54 -16.94 43.98
CA VAL A 25 -13.71 -17.70 44.45
C VAL A 25 -13.40 -19.19 44.31
N ARG A 26 -13.65 -19.99 45.36
CA ARG A 26 -13.54 -21.46 45.30
C ARG A 26 -14.87 -22.06 44.84
N PRO A 27 -14.88 -23.15 44.05
CA PRO A 27 -16.13 -23.84 43.70
C PRO A 27 -16.75 -24.50 44.93
N GLY A 28 -18.06 -24.30 45.17
CA GLY A 28 -18.84 -25.12 46.11
C GLY A 28 -19.86 -24.42 47.00
N GLU A 29 -19.75 -23.10 47.25
CA GLU A 29 -20.60 -22.41 48.23
C GLU A 29 -21.60 -21.41 47.62
N PRO A 30 -22.81 -21.25 48.19
CA PRO A 30 -23.82 -20.31 47.72
C PRO A 30 -23.54 -18.87 48.17
N ILE A 31 -23.43 -17.95 47.21
CA ILE A 31 -23.15 -16.53 47.46
C ILE A 31 -24.37 -15.85 48.10
N ARG A 32 -24.24 -15.39 49.35
CA ARG A 32 -25.18 -14.42 49.95
C ARG A 32 -24.72 -13.00 49.63
N ALA A 33 -25.58 -12.22 48.97
CA ALA A 33 -25.36 -10.80 48.73
C ALA A 33 -26.12 -9.94 49.76
N THR A 34 -25.43 -9.04 50.45
CA THR A 34 -26.02 -8.05 51.37
C THR A 34 -25.41 -6.66 51.15
N GLY A 35 -26.24 -5.68 50.78
CA GLY A 35 -25.82 -4.35 50.30
C GLY A 35 -25.40 -4.40 48.83
N TRP A 36 -26.03 -3.66 47.91
CA TRP A 36 -26.14 -2.19 47.92
C TRP A 36 -27.49 -1.69 47.35
N GLY A 37 -27.57 -0.39 47.00
CA GLY A 37 -28.81 0.34 46.71
C GLY A 37 -29.65 -0.09 45.49
N ARG A 38 -30.85 0.49 45.40
CA ARG A 38 -31.92 0.15 44.44
C ARG A 38 -31.62 0.61 42.99
N ASN A 39 -32.41 0.06 42.05
CA ASN A 39 -32.71 0.57 40.70
C ASN A 39 -31.68 0.33 39.56
N VAL A 40 -31.50 -0.92 39.14
CA VAL A 40 -31.72 -1.30 37.72
C VAL A 40 -32.37 -2.69 37.68
N ALA A 41 -33.42 -2.88 36.89
CA ALA A 41 -34.04 -4.18 36.66
C ALA A 41 -33.65 -4.72 35.28
N PHE A 42 -32.77 -5.74 35.24
CA PHE A 42 -32.48 -6.50 34.02
C PHE A 42 -33.23 -7.84 34.05
N HIS A 43 -34.20 -8.03 33.15
CA HIS A 43 -34.80 -9.34 32.91
C HIS A 43 -33.84 -10.23 32.13
N LEU A 44 -33.10 -11.10 32.84
CA LEU A 44 -32.28 -12.14 32.22
C LEU A 44 -33.15 -13.35 31.84
N ALA A 45 -33.84 -13.27 30.70
CA ALA A 45 -34.64 -14.36 30.18
C ALA A 45 -33.76 -15.44 29.53
N ILE A 46 -33.32 -16.42 30.32
CA ILE A 46 -32.67 -17.64 29.79
C ILE A 46 -33.73 -18.49 29.11
N SER A 47 -33.66 -18.60 27.77
CA SER A 47 -34.51 -19.50 26.99
C SER A 47 -33.67 -20.63 26.42
N THR A 48 -33.73 -21.79 27.07
CA THR A 48 -33.18 -23.05 26.59
C THR A 48 -34.31 -23.94 26.08
N GLU A 49 -34.47 -24.07 24.75
CA GLU A 49 -34.63 -25.36 24.04
C GLU A 49 -34.87 -25.16 22.51
N PRO A 50 -34.66 -26.20 21.66
CA PRO A 50 -34.56 -26.04 20.22
C PRO A 50 -35.88 -26.27 19.46
N CYS A 51 -36.17 -25.43 18.46
CA CYS A 51 -37.26 -25.67 17.52
C CYS A 51 -36.85 -25.39 16.05
N TRP A 52 -36.43 -26.45 15.35
CA TRP A 52 -36.18 -26.43 13.90
C TRP A 52 -36.98 -27.53 13.21
N ARG A 53 -38.25 -27.27 12.89
CA ARG A 53 -39.02 -28.07 11.91
C ARG A 53 -39.99 -27.21 11.10
N ARG A 54 -39.81 -27.27 9.77
CA ARG A 54 -40.77 -26.92 8.71
C ARG A 54 -41.33 -25.49 8.74
N GLU A 55 -40.92 -24.71 7.74
CA GLU A 55 -41.86 -24.50 6.63
C GLU A 55 -41.14 -24.48 5.28
N THR A 56 -41.68 -25.18 4.29
CA THR A 56 -41.08 -25.31 2.95
C THR A 56 -42.17 -25.69 1.94
N ARG A 57 -42.95 -24.70 1.49
CA ARG A 57 -43.95 -24.86 0.43
C ARG A 57 -44.08 -23.58 -0.39
N PHE A 58 -43.66 -23.62 -1.65
CA PHE A 58 -44.50 -23.12 -2.75
C PHE A 58 -44.06 -23.77 -4.07
N LEU A 59 -45.00 -23.88 -5.02
CA LEU A 59 -44.81 -24.34 -6.41
C LEU A 59 -44.27 -25.76 -6.62
N SER A 60 -45.19 -26.74 -6.64
CA SER A 60 -44.99 -28.01 -7.34
C SER A 60 -46.23 -28.39 -8.16
N SER A 61 -46.36 -27.85 -9.38
CA SER A 61 -47.37 -28.28 -10.34
C SER A 61 -46.99 -27.90 -11.79
N PHE A 62 -46.46 -28.85 -12.56
CA PHE A 62 -47.15 -29.38 -13.74
C PHE A 62 -46.55 -30.74 -14.18
N PHE A 63 -47.21 -31.42 -15.11
CA PHE A 63 -47.15 -32.88 -15.31
C PHE A 63 -45.88 -33.43 -15.99
N ARG A 64 -45.62 -34.73 -15.73
CA ARG A 64 -44.74 -35.59 -16.55
C ARG A 64 -45.41 -35.96 -17.88
N ARG A 65 -44.68 -35.77 -18.99
CA ARG A 65 -44.49 -36.65 -20.16
C ARG A 65 -43.24 -36.11 -20.91
N ASP A 66 -42.43 -36.89 -21.60
CA ASP A 66 -42.64 -38.27 -22.07
C ASP A 66 -41.42 -39.20 -21.84
N ARG A 67 -41.50 -40.46 -22.28
CA ARG A 67 -40.39 -41.43 -22.25
C ARG A 67 -39.64 -41.45 -23.59
N GLY A 68 -38.31 -41.47 -23.51
CA GLY A 68 -37.42 -41.85 -24.61
C GLY A 68 -36.06 -42.20 -24.00
N GLY A 69 -35.52 -43.39 -24.29
CA GLY A 69 -34.28 -43.83 -23.66
C GLY A 69 -33.41 -44.67 -24.59
N ARG A 70 -32.14 -44.79 -24.21
CA ARG A 70 -31.27 -45.97 -24.42
C ARG A 70 -29.92 -45.76 -23.74
N ASP A 71 -29.32 -46.87 -23.34
CA ASP A 71 -27.96 -46.94 -22.80
C ASP A 71 -26.88 -46.75 -23.87
N GLY A 72 -25.67 -46.39 -23.45
CA GLY A 72 -24.49 -46.35 -24.30
C GLY A 72 -23.21 -46.05 -23.51
N ARG A 73 -22.34 -47.06 -23.37
CA ARG A 73 -20.90 -46.88 -23.13
C ARG A 73 -20.25 -46.74 -24.53
N ASP A 74 -19.15 -46.03 -24.77
CA ASP A 74 -17.82 -46.41 -24.29
C ASP A 74 -16.71 -45.39 -24.68
N ARG A 75 -15.48 -45.74 -24.29
CA ARG A 75 -14.14 -45.13 -24.42
C ARG A 75 -13.66 -44.46 -25.73
N ALA A 76 -12.69 -43.55 -25.50
CA ALA A 76 -11.37 -43.38 -26.16
C ALA A 76 -11.16 -42.49 -27.41
N ASP A 77 -10.02 -41.77 -27.33
CA ASP A 77 -9.00 -41.37 -28.31
C ASP A 77 -9.36 -40.84 -29.71
N GLY A 78 -8.57 -39.88 -30.25
CA GLY A 78 -8.75 -39.53 -31.67
C GLY A 78 -7.90 -38.53 -32.45
N ARG A 79 -6.90 -37.83 -31.89
CA ARG A 79 -5.92 -37.01 -32.65
C ARG A 79 -6.49 -35.80 -33.45
N SER A 80 -5.59 -35.14 -34.18
CA SER A 80 -5.71 -33.83 -34.83
C SER A 80 -5.90 -33.88 -36.35
N ALA A 81 -6.57 -32.87 -36.91
CA ALA A 81 -6.28 -32.35 -38.25
C ALA A 81 -6.65 -30.87 -38.34
N ALA A 82 -5.95 -30.10 -39.19
CA ALA A 82 -6.27 -28.71 -39.48
C ALA A 82 -6.02 -28.40 -40.97
N SER A 83 -7.04 -27.91 -41.71
CA SER A 83 -6.87 -27.24 -43.02
C SER A 83 -8.18 -26.61 -43.55
N ASP A 84 -8.34 -25.30 -43.34
CA ASP A 84 -8.69 -24.25 -44.34
C ASP A 84 -9.95 -24.33 -45.28
N ALA A 85 -10.15 -23.22 -46.02
CA ALA A 85 -10.80 -23.09 -47.34
C ALA A 85 -12.35 -23.07 -47.50
N ARG A 86 -12.97 -22.06 -46.88
CA ARG A 86 -13.98 -21.12 -47.49
C ARG A 86 -14.89 -21.60 -48.66
N THR A 87 -16.21 -21.66 -48.42
CA THR A 87 -17.30 -21.10 -49.28
C THR A 87 -18.66 -21.24 -48.56
N GLY A 88 -19.72 -20.44 -48.80
CA GLY A 88 -19.80 -19.16 -49.52
C GLY A 88 -21.23 -18.67 -49.86
N ARG A 89 -21.81 -17.76 -49.04
CA ARG A 89 -23.11 -17.04 -49.25
C ARG A 89 -24.39 -17.92 -49.06
N ARG A 90 -25.61 -17.41 -48.77
CA ARG A 90 -26.14 -16.07 -48.39
C ARG A 90 -27.07 -16.22 -47.15
N PHE A 91 -27.16 -15.20 -46.30
CA PHE A 91 -28.43 -14.46 -46.07
C PHE A 91 -28.12 -13.03 -45.55
N ARG A 92 -29.10 -12.12 -45.49
CA ARG A 92 -28.90 -10.67 -45.27
C ARG A 92 -30.03 -10.03 -44.45
N ARG A 93 -29.74 -8.82 -43.91
CA ARG A 93 -30.59 -7.95 -43.04
C ARG A 93 -30.64 -8.48 -41.59
N ARG A 94 -30.71 -7.67 -40.52
CA ARG A 94 -30.81 -6.20 -40.32
C ARG A 94 -29.99 -5.92 -39.03
N TRP A 95 -29.19 -4.87 -38.86
CA TRP A 95 -29.55 -3.45 -38.62
C TRP A 95 -28.30 -2.55 -38.75
N ARG A 96 -28.47 -1.21 -38.79
CA ARG A 96 -27.35 -0.25 -38.79
C ARG A 96 -27.69 1.07 -38.07
N LYS A 97 -26.73 1.54 -37.26
CA LYS A 97 -26.36 2.94 -36.93
C LYS A 97 -27.36 3.91 -36.25
N SER A 98 -26.88 4.45 -35.11
CA SER A 98 -26.94 5.88 -34.70
C SER A 98 -28.29 6.46 -34.22
N PRO A 99 -28.33 7.65 -33.55
CA PRO A 99 -27.24 8.58 -33.20
C PRO A 99 -27.16 8.98 -31.70
N LEU A 100 -26.20 9.86 -31.38
CA LEU A 100 -26.22 10.74 -30.20
C LEU A 100 -27.34 11.79 -30.33
N PHE A 101 -28.01 12.21 -29.24
CA PHE A 101 -28.54 13.59 -29.11
C PHE A 101 -28.98 13.98 -27.68
N ALA A 102 -28.85 15.28 -27.39
CA ALA A 102 -29.43 16.13 -26.33
C ALA A 102 -30.08 15.52 -25.06
N CYS A 103 -29.59 15.95 -23.89
CA CYS A 103 -30.38 16.01 -22.67
C CYS A 103 -31.32 17.23 -22.70
N GLN A 104 -32.63 17.02 -22.52
CA GLN A 104 -33.63 18.10 -22.51
C GLN A 104 -33.81 18.69 -21.10
N VAL A 105 -33.61 20.01 -20.96
CA VAL A 105 -34.05 20.76 -19.77
C VAL A 105 -35.57 20.96 -19.85
N ARG A 106 -36.32 20.28 -18.98
CA ARG A 106 -37.77 20.49 -18.86
C ARG A 106 -38.06 21.83 -18.18
N ARG A 107 -38.76 22.74 -18.87
CA ARG A 107 -39.45 23.86 -18.20
C ARG A 107 -40.60 23.31 -17.36
N ARG A 108 -40.67 23.71 -16.09
CA ARG A 108 -41.90 23.68 -15.28
C ARG A 108 -42.27 25.12 -14.92
N THR A 109 -43.52 25.47 -15.13
CA THR A 109 -44.11 26.76 -14.78
C THR A 109 -44.68 26.73 -13.36
N ALA A 110 -44.38 27.76 -12.56
CA ALA A 110 -45.13 28.11 -11.35
C ALA A 110 -45.27 29.65 -11.30
N ARG A 111 -46.34 30.14 -10.67
CA ARG A 111 -46.68 31.57 -10.56
C ARG A 111 -46.68 32.00 -9.08
N ASN A 112 -46.28 33.26 -8.88
CA ASN A 112 -46.67 34.18 -7.79
C ASN A 112 -46.34 33.82 -6.33
N GLY A 113 -45.67 34.76 -5.66
CA GLY A 113 -45.37 34.84 -4.22
C GLY A 113 -44.54 36.11 -3.99
N HIS A 114 -44.73 36.85 -2.88
CA HIS A 114 -44.26 38.23 -2.74
C HIS A 114 -43.34 38.46 -1.49
N PRO A 115 -42.83 39.68 -1.20
CA PRO A 115 -41.52 39.96 -0.55
C PRO A 115 -41.65 40.19 0.98
N PRO A 116 -40.67 40.78 1.73
CA PRO A 116 -39.32 41.30 1.42
C PRO A 116 -38.19 40.57 2.22
N ALA A 117 -36.94 41.02 2.39
CA ALA A 117 -36.20 42.30 2.14
C ALA A 117 -34.67 41.96 2.05
N ASP A 118 -33.68 42.82 1.73
CA ASP A 118 -33.49 44.10 1.01
C ASP A 118 -31.93 44.32 0.91
N ALA A 119 -31.29 45.28 0.22
CA ALA A 119 -31.68 46.38 -0.68
C ALA A 119 -30.72 46.38 -1.93
N GLU A 120 -29.93 47.37 -2.39
CA GLU A 120 -29.67 48.80 -2.07
C GLU A 120 -29.09 49.51 -3.35
N CYS A 121 -28.17 50.48 -3.24
CA CYS A 121 -27.87 51.43 -4.30
C CYS A 121 -26.96 50.95 -5.46
N ARG A 122 -27.64 50.76 -6.60
CA ARG A 122 -27.32 51.32 -7.94
C ARG A 122 -25.98 52.07 -8.11
N SER A 123 -25.24 51.72 -9.17
CA SER A 123 -24.82 52.72 -10.17
C SER A 123 -24.60 52.05 -11.54
N LEU A 124 -24.80 52.79 -12.64
CA LEU A 124 -24.78 52.27 -14.01
C LEU A 124 -23.70 52.96 -14.87
N ARG A 125 -23.09 52.19 -15.77
CA ARG A 125 -22.16 52.71 -16.78
C ARG A 125 -22.88 53.55 -17.84
N ARG A 126 -22.36 54.75 -18.16
CA ARG A 126 -22.01 55.20 -19.54
C ARG A 126 -21.52 56.66 -19.58
N SER A 127 -20.96 57.02 -20.74
CA SER A 127 -20.74 58.39 -21.27
C SER A 127 -19.53 59.18 -20.77
N ALA A 128 -18.49 59.24 -21.60
CA ALA A 128 -17.77 60.47 -21.94
C ALA A 128 -16.90 60.24 -23.21
N VAL A 129 -17.21 60.92 -24.30
CA VAL A 129 -16.31 61.13 -25.45
C VAL A 129 -16.46 62.58 -25.87
N GLY A 130 -15.41 63.40 -25.77
CA GLY A 130 -15.44 64.75 -26.34
C GLY A 130 -14.42 65.77 -25.85
N LEU A 131 -13.59 66.22 -26.80
CA LEU A 131 -13.27 67.64 -27.07
C LEU A 131 -12.20 68.41 -26.24
N TRP A 132 -10.98 68.41 -26.83
CA TRP A 132 -9.98 69.50 -26.97
C TRP A 132 -9.07 69.96 -25.80
N ARG A 133 -7.77 70.11 -26.17
CA ARG A 133 -6.79 71.16 -25.79
C ARG A 133 -6.53 71.39 -24.28
N THR A 134 -5.31 71.26 -23.75
CA THR A 134 -4.00 71.67 -24.33
C THR A 134 -2.81 70.91 -23.72
N MET A 135 -1.73 70.72 -24.49
CA MET A 135 -0.32 70.99 -24.13
C MET A 135 0.63 70.50 -25.25
N ARG A 136 1.89 70.97 -25.26
CA ARG A 136 2.89 70.68 -26.31
C ARG A 136 3.82 69.54 -25.89
N MET A 137 4.09 68.59 -26.80
CA MET A 137 5.15 67.58 -26.65
C MET A 137 6.52 68.13 -27.06
N PRO A 138 7.57 68.03 -26.22
CA PRO A 138 8.96 68.13 -26.66
C PRO A 138 9.37 66.87 -27.45
N LYS A 139 10.19 67.01 -28.50
CA LYS A 139 10.73 65.85 -29.23
C LYS A 139 11.87 65.19 -28.44
N GLY A 140 11.55 64.07 -27.77
CA GLY A 140 12.51 63.22 -27.06
C GLY A 140 13.24 62.22 -27.98
N ARG A 141 14.51 61.94 -27.64
CA ARG A 141 15.48 61.11 -28.38
C ARG A 141 14.97 59.67 -28.65
N GLY A 142 15.43 59.07 -29.75
CA GLY A 142 15.06 57.71 -30.17
C GLY A 142 15.52 56.60 -29.21
N PRO A 143 15.00 55.37 -29.37
CA PRO A 143 15.18 54.29 -28.41
C PRO A 143 16.64 53.81 -28.31
N CYS A 144 17.11 53.60 -27.08
CA CYS A 144 18.34 52.83 -26.84
C CYS A 144 18.15 51.38 -27.29
N ALA A 145 19.14 50.82 -27.98
CA ALA A 145 19.18 49.39 -28.26
C ALA A 145 19.30 48.61 -26.92
N PRO A 146 18.59 47.47 -26.77
CA PRO A 146 18.69 46.66 -25.56
C PRO A 146 20.12 46.14 -25.41
N ARG A 147 20.72 46.44 -24.26
CA ARG A 147 22.05 45.96 -23.88
C ARG A 147 21.97 44.43 -23.82
N ARG A 148 22.78 43.72 -24.62
CA ARG A 148 22.88 42.25 -24.53
C ARG A 148 23.42 41.88 -23.16
N GLU A 149 22.52 41.51 -22.25
CA GLU A 149 22.88 40.70 -21.10
C GLU A 149 23.49 39.41 -21.62
N ARG A 150 24.74 39.13 -21.23
CA ARG A 150 25.31 37.81 -21.41
C ARG A 150 24.61 36.93 -20.38
N ARG A 151 23.58 36.19 -20.81
CA ARG A 151 23.25 34.92 -20.14
C ARG A 151 24.52 34.09 -20.21
N THR A 152 25.24 34.02 -19.10
CA THR A 152 26.07 32.86 -18.81
C THR A 152 25.13 31.68 -18.70
N THR A 153 24.99 30.94 -19.79
CA THR A 153 24.64 29.53 -19.71
C THR A 153 25.81 28.86 -19.00
N GLU A 154 25.74 28.85 -17.67
CA GLU A 154 26.51 27.91 -16.87
C GLU A 154 26.13 26.52 -17.37
N GLU A 155 27.08 25.82 -17.98
CA GLU A 155 26.85 24.45 -18.43
C GLU A 155 26.54 23.62 -17.19
N PRO A 156 25.45 22.82 -17.18
CA PRO A 156 25.00 22.14 -15.98
C PRO A 156 26.10 21.23 -15.46
N MET A 157 26.52 21.48 -14.21
CA MET A 157 27.69 20.88 -13.57
C MET A 157 27.72 19.36 -13.79
N GLN A 158 28.63 18.90 -14.64
CA GLN A 158 28.73 17.50 -15.01
C GLN A 158 29.34 16.71 -13.86
N ILE A 159 28.65 15.64 -13.43
CA ILE A 159 29.13 14.72 -12.40
C ILE A 159 29.48 13.36 -13.00
N GLN A 160 30.48 12.70 -12.40
CA GLN A 160 30.91 11.34 -12.74
C GLN A 160 30.82 10.47 -11.48
N PRO A 161 29.67 9.83 -11.22
CA PRO A 161 29.53 8.86 -10.13
C PRO A 161 30.28 7.56 -10.43
N SER A 162 30.67 6.86 -9.37
CA SER A 162 31.25 5.51 -9.39
C SER A 162 30.18 4.42 -9.25
N LEU A 163 29.01 4.76 -8.69
CA LEU A 163 27.81 3.93 -8.63
C LEU A 163 26.55 4.78 -8.86
N VAL A 164 25.56 4.21 -9.53
CA VAL A 164 24.16 4.65 -9.42
C VAL A 164 23.38 3.64 -8.57
N ALA A 165 22.72 4.09 -7.52
CA ALA A 165 21.78 3.30 -6.74
C ALA A 165 20.33 3.67 -7.11
N VAL A 166 19.46 2.68 -7.29
CA VAL A 166 18.06 2.88 -7.72
C VAL A 166 17.09 2.07 -6.84
N ASP A 167 16.15 2.74 -6.19
CA ASP A 167 14.93 2.11 -5.68
C ASP A 167 13.75 2.46 -6.61
N TRP A 168 13.17 1.44 -7.23
CA TRP A 168 12.06 1.60 -8.17
C TRP A 168 10.81 0.89 -7.64
N GLY A 169 10.12 1.53 -6.70
CA GLY A 169 8.88 1.03 -6.10
C GLY A 169 7.67 1.07 -7.03
N LEU A 170 6.50 0.66 -6.50
CA LEU A 170 5.22 0.68 -7.22
C LEU A 170 4.81 2.08 -7.70
N SER A 171 5.03 3.10 -6.86
CA SER A 171 4.50 4.46 -7.02
C SER A 171 5.56 5.55 -7.00
N TRP A 172 6.83 5.20 -6.77
CA TRP A 172 7.95 6.12 -6.63
C TRP A 172 9.21 5.56 -7.29
N LEU A 173 10.08 6.48 -7.72
CA LEU A 173 11.43 6.23 -8.21
C LEU A 173 12.38 7.09 -7.38
N ARG A 174 13.38 6.47 -6.74
CA ARG A 174 14.51 7.11 -6.06
C ARG A 174 15.80 6.72 -6.78
N ILE A 175 16.65 7.69 -7.13
CA ILE A 175 17.96 7.47 -7.76
C ILE A 175 19.01 8.29 -7.01
N TRP A 176 20.13 7.67 -6.67
CA TRP A 176 21.30 8.34 -6.09
C TRP A 176 22.52 8.14 -6.99
N ALA A 177 23.20 9.22 -7.34
CA ALA A 177 24.51 9.19 -7.98
C ALA A 177 25.59 9.28 -6.89
N VAL A 178 26.48 8.29 -6.80
CA VAL A 178 27.38 8.09 -5.66
C VAL A 178 28.85 8.10 -6.11
N ALA A 179 29.69 8.82 -5.39
CA ALA A 179 31.14 8.88 -5.61
C ALA A 179 31.90 7.67 -5.02
N ALA A 180 33.18 7.55 -5.38
CA ALA A 180 34.05 6.43 -4.96
C ALA A 180 34.31 6.35 -3.44
N ASP A 181 34.05 7.41 -2.68
CA ASP A 181 34.12 7.44 -1.22
C ASP A 181 32.81 7.02 -0.54
N GLY A 182 31.71 6.93 -1.30
CA GLY A 182 30.34 6.72 -0.81
C GLY A 182 29.50 8.01 -0.71
N THR A 183 30.04 9.18 -1.02
CA THR A 183 29.31 10.45 -0.97
C THR A 183 28.24 10.52 -2.06
N VAL A 184 27.01 10.91 -1.70
CA VAL A 184 25.93 11.20 -2.66
C VAL A 184 26.22 12.53 -3.37
N LEU A 185 26.47 12.45 -4.68
CA LEU A 185 26.72 13.60 -5.56
C LEU A 185 25.42 14.28 -6.02
N ALA A 186 24.37 13.49 -6.24
CA ALA A 186 23.04 13.97 -6.59
C ALA A 186 21.98 12.91 -6.24
N GLU A 187 20.77 13.38 -5.92
CA GLU A 187 19.58 12.55 -5.69
C GLU A 187 18.43 13.01 -6.58
N TYR A 188 17.62 12.05 -7.05
CA TYR A 188 16.39 12.31 -7.79
C TYR A 188 15.24 11.48 -7.19
N ARG A 189 14.10 12.12 -6.93
CA ARG A 189 12.86 11.47 -6.50
C ARG A 189 11.70 11.87 -7.40
N SER A 190 10.92 10.92 -7.90
CA SER A 190 9.68 11.20 -8.64
C SER A 190 8.59 10.14 -8.43
N LYS A 191 7.40 10.42 -8.95
CA LYS A 191 6.26 9.49 -8.99
C LYS A 191 6.28 8.56 -10.22
N ASP A 192 7.42 8.45 -10.90
CA ASP A 192 7.61 7.57 -12.07
C ASP A 192 7.80 6.10 -11.64
N GLY A 193 7.02 5.64 -10.67
CA GLY A 193 7.04 4.28 -10.17
C GLY A 193 6.58 3.26 -11.21
N PHE A 194 6.82 1.99 -10.93
CA PHE A 194 6.53 0.86 -11.81
C PHE A 194 5.18 0.93 -12.54
N ASN A 195 4.11 1.39 -11.87
CA ASN A 195 2.75 1.43 -12.41
C ASN A 195 2.54 2.40 -13.60
N VAL A 196 3.47 3.33 -13.88
CA VAL A 196 3.37 4.28 -15.01
C VAL A 196 4.41 4.06 -16.10
N VAL A 197 5.31 3.09 -15.93
CA VAL A 197 6.42 2.83 -16.86
C VAL A 197 6.00 1.81 -17.93
N PRO A 198 6.11 2.12 -19.24
CA PRO A 198 5.97 1.13 -20.31
C PRO A 198 7.03 0.03 -20.16
N LYS A 199 6.71 -1.22 -20.53
CA LYS A 199 7.56 -2.39 -20.30
C LYS A 199 9.03 -2.22 -20.72
N ASP A 200 9.25 -1.56 -21.86
CA ASP A 200 10.59 -1.36 -22.45
C ASP A 200 11.14 0.06 -22.18
N GLY A 201 10.47 0.85 -21.32
CA GLY A 201 10.79 2.24 -21.03
C GLY A 201 11.77 2.48 -19.87
N PHE A 202 12.08 1.46 -19.06
CA PHE A 202 12.92 1.59 -17.86
C PHE A 202 14.33 2.14 -18.18
N GLU A 203 14.98 1.66 -19.25
CA GLU A 203 16.31 2.15 -19.64
C GLU A 203 16.28 3.63 -20.04
N ALA A 204 15.31 4.01 -20.87
CA ALA A 204 15.16 5.38 -21.35
C ALA A 204 14.90 6.34 -20.19
N ILE A 205 13.98 5.99 -19.28
CA ILE A 205 13.68 6.81 -18.10
C ILE A 205 14.92 6.95 -17.21
N LEU A 206 15.65 5.85 -16.93
CA LEU A 206 16.88 5.91 -16.14
C LEU A 206 17.92 6.83 -16.78
N ARG A 207 18.17 6.71 -18.10
CA ARG A 207 19.11 7.59 -18.83
C ARG A 207 18.66 9.05 -18.79
N ASP A 208 17.38 9.33 -19.03
CA ASP A 208 16.82 10.69 -18.96
C ASP A 208 17.03 11.30 -17.58
N ARG A 209 16.81 10.53 -16.50
CA ARG A 209 16.99 11.03 -15.12
C ARG A 209 18.47 11.22 -14.79
N LEU A 210 19.36 10.32 -15.20
CA LEU A 210 20.80 10.47 -15.02
C LEU A 210 21.33 11.73 -15.74
N VAL A 211 20.93 11.96 -16.99
CA VAL A 211 21.29 13.19 -17.72
C VAL A 211 20.71 14.44 -17.05
N ALA A 212 19.47 14.39 -16.53
CA ALA A 212 18.87 15.48 -15.77
C ALA A 212 19.55 15.75 -14.41
N MET A 213 20.19 14.73 -13.81
CA MET A 213 21.06 14.84 -12.63
C MET A 213 22.48 15.32 -12.97
N GLY A 214 22.79 15.61 -14.25
CA GLY A 214 24.12 16.02 -14.70
C GLY A 214 25.12 14.86 -14.86
N VAL A 215 24.68 13.60 -14.82
CA VAL A 215 25.55 12.43 -14.98
C VAL A 215 25.98 12.28 -16.44
N ARG A 216 27.30 12.27 -16.67
CA ARG A 216 27.89 12.13 -18.00
C ARG A 216 27.83 10.66 -18.48
N LEU A 217 27.05 10.41 -19.54
CA LEU A 217 26.85 9.09 -20.15
C LEU A 217 27.50 8.99 -21.56
N ASP A 218 28.72 9.50 -21.72
CA ASP A 218 29.38 9.64 -23.04
C ASP A 218 29.98 8.36 -23.62
N GLY A 219 29.96 7.24 -22.88
CA GLY A 219 30.37 5.91 -23.36
C GLY A 219 31.88 5.74 -23.60
N ALA A 220 32.71 6.74 -23.23
CA ALA A 220 34.15 6.71 -23.44
C ALA A 220 34.94 5.97 -22.33
N GLY A 221 34.25 5.54 -21.26
CA GLY A 221 34.83 4.82 -20.12
C GLY A 221 34.25 3.41 -19.93
N PRO A 222 34.60 2.72 -18.82
CA PRO A 222 33.93 1.48 -18.44
C PRO A 222 32.43 1.71 -18.21
N ALA A 223 31.63 0.66 -18.38
CA ALA A 223 30.18 0.73 -18.22
C ALA A 223 29.79 1.16 -16.78
N LEU A 224 29.01 2.23 -16.66
CA LEU A 224 28.63 2.83 -15.36
C LEU A 224 27.83 1.82 -14.53
N PRO A 225 28.33 1.42 -13.34
CA PRO A 225 27.65 0.43 -12.50
C PRO A 225 26.34 0.96 -11.92
N VAL A 226 25.27 0.19 -12.05
CA VAL A 226 23.93 0.53 -11.54
C VAL A 226 23.41 -0.62 -10.70
N ILE A 227 23.13 -0.38 -9.43
CA ILE A 227 22.44 -1.35 -8.55
C ILE A 227 20.98 -0.92 -8.38
N ALA A 228 20.05 -1.86 -8.49
CA ALA A 228 18.62 -1.57 -8.39
C ALA A 228 17.86 -2.60 -7.55
N CYS A 229 16.83 -2.16 -6.81
CA CYS A 229 15.94 -3.02 -6.02
C CYS A 229 14.46 -2.77 -6.34
N SER A 230 13.57 -3.40 -5.57
CA SER A 230 12.11 -3.22 -5.67
C SER A 230 11.53 -3.68 -7.03
N MET A 231 10.49 -3.01 -7.52
CA MET A 231 9.57 -3.52 -8.55
C MET A 231 10.14 -3.59 -9.97
N VAL A 232 11.26 -2.93 -10.25
CA VAL A 232 11.99 -3.11 -11.53
C VAL A 232 12.43 -4.57 -11.75
N GLY A 233 12.59 -5.34 -10.65
CA GLY A 233 12.90 -6.78 -10.65
C GLY A 233 11.69 -7.72 -10.71
N ALA A 234 10.47 -7.20 -10.85
CA ALA A 234 9.26 -8.03 -10.93
C ALA A 234 9.07 -8.67 -12.32
N ARG A 235 8.13 -9.63 -12.44
CA ARG A 235 7.76 -10.33 -13.69
C ARG A 235 7.49 -9.43 -14.90
N ASN A 236 6.93 -8.26 -14.62
CA ASN A 236 6.53 -7.27 -15.62
C ASN A 236 7.44 -6.02 -15.59
N GLY A 237 8.54 -6.06 -14.83
CA GLY A 237 9.56 -5.02 -14.76
C GLY A 237 10.56 -5.11 -15.91
N TRP A 238 11.70 -4.43 -15.74
CA TRP A 238 12.78 -4.39 -16.75
C TRP A 238 13.39 -5.79 -16.96
N LYS A 239 13.54 -6.57 -15.88
CA LYS A 239 13.94 -8.00 -15.93
C LYS A 239 13.50 -8.71 -14.66
N GLU A 240 12.87 -9.89 -14.76
CA GLU A 240 12.50 -10.66 -13.56
C GLU A 240 13.77 -11.12 -12.82
N ALA A 241 13.95 -10.62 -11.60
CA ALA A 241 15.10 -10.93 -10.74
C ALA A 241 14.92 -12.20 -9.89
N GLY A 242 13.75 -12.84 -9.97
CA GLY A 242 13.44 -14.02 -9.16
C GLY A 242 13.38 -13.73 -7.65
N TYR A 243 13.51 -14.78 -6.85
CA TYR A 243 13.48 -14.70 -5.38
C TYR A 243 14.49 -15.69 -4.78
N ILE A 244 15.09 -15.32 -3.65
CA ILE A 244 15.84 -16.25 -2.78
C ILE A 244 14.87 -16.81 -1.73
N ASP A 245 14.95 -18.11 -1.47
CA ASP A 245 14.05 -18.79 -0.53
C ASP A 245 14.58 -18.69 0.91
N VAL A 246 13.71 -18.36 1.87
CA VAL A 246 14.08 -18.28 3.30
C VAL A 246 14.10 -19.66 3.98
N PRO A 247 14.99 -19.93 4.96
CA PRO A 247 15.96 -19.01 5.58
C PRO A 247 17.10 -18.54 4.65
N ALA A 248 17.34 -17.23 4.61
CA ALA A 248 18.26 -16.59 3.67
C ALA A 248 19.18 -15.56 4.36
N PRO A 249 20.51 -15.77 4.35
CA PRO A 249 21.50 -14.73 4.62
C PRO A 249 21.36 -13.56 3.63
N LEU A 250 21.32 -12.31 4.14
CA LEU A 250 21.06 -11.12 3.32
C LEU A 250 22.22 -10.76 2.37
N ASP A 251 23.44 -11.22 2.66
CA ASP A 251 24.60 -11.07 1.76
C ASP A 251 24.40 -11.78 0.41
N ARG A 252 23.56 -12.81 0.34
CA ARG A 252 23.22 -13.52 -0.90
C ARG A 252 22.41 -12.69 -1.89
N LEU A 253 21.80 -11.58 -1.48
CA LEU A 253 21.07 -10.68 -2.39
C LEU A 253 21.97 -10.18 -3.53
N ALA A 254 23.22 -9.82 -3.20
CA ALA A 254 24.22 -9.41 -4.19
C ALA A 254 24.58 -10.55 -5.16
N ALA A 255 24.80 -11.76 -4.65
CA ALA A 255 25.12 -12.94 -5.46
C ALA A 255 23.95 -13.41 -6.35
N GLY A 256 22.70 -13.14 -5.94
CA GLY A 256 21.48 -13.44 -6.70
C GLY A 256 21.08 -12.34 -7.69
N ALA A 257 21.83 -11.24 -7.82
CA ALA A 257 21.45 -10.09 -8.63
C ALA A 257 21.50 -10.39 -10.14
N VAL A 258 20.40 -10.16 -10.86
CA VAL A 258 20.33 -10.40 -12.31
C VAL A 258 20.92 -9.22 -13.08
N ARG A 259 21.74 -9.51 -14.10
CA ARG A 259 22.27 -8.49 -15.02
C ARG A 259 21.28 -8.14 -16.11
N VAL A 260 21.09 -6.85 -16.39
CA VAL A 260 20.31 -6.34 -17.53
C VAL A 260 21.26 -5.86 -18.63
N GLU A 261 20.83 -5.97 -19.88
CA GLU A 261 21.57 -5.46 -21.04
C GLU A 261 21.18 -3.99 -21.25
N ALA A 262 22.14 -3.08 -21.08
CA ALA A 262 21.98 -1.64 -21.30
C ALA A 262 23.33 -1.04 -21.74
N PRO A 263 23.51 -0.54 -22.97
CA PRO A 263 24.82 -0.15 -23.49
C PRO A 263 25.54 0.92 -22.64
N GLY A 264 26.75 0.61 -22.15
CA GLY A 264 27.52 1.52 -21.29
C GLY A 264 27.03 1.62 -19.84
N LEU A 265 26.11 0.76 -19.40
CA LEU A 265 25.73 0.59 -17.98
C LEU A 265 25.96 -0.87 -17.57
N ASP A 266 26.43 -1.13 -16.34
CA ASP A 266 26.39 -2.48 -15.74
C ASP A 266 25.24 -2.56 -14.73
N VAL A 267 24.03 -2.78 -15.25
CA VAL A 267 22.79 -2.78 -14.46
C VAL A 267 22.59 -4.15 -13.80
N ARG A 268 22.51 -4.16 -12.47
CA ARG A 268 22.20 -5.34 -11.64
C ARG A 268 20.92 -5.08 -10.85
N ILE A 269 19.96 -6.00 -10.91
CA ILE A 269 18.71 -5.92 -10.14
C ILE A 269 18.71 -7.00 -9.06
N LEU A 270 18.46 -6.61 -7.81
CA LEU A 270 18.39 -7.51 -6.66
C LEU A 270 17.14 -8.44 -6.71
N PRO A 271 17.27 -9.70 -6.29
CA PRO A 271 16.14 -10.60 -6.11
C PRO A 271 15.32 -10.18 -4.88
N GLY A 272 14.04 -10.59 -4.83
CA GLY A 272 13.25 -10.51 -3.60
C GLY A 272 13.52 -11.70 -2.67
N LEU A 273 12.85 -11.77 -1.52
CA LEU A 273 12.77 -12.99 -0.70
C LEU A 273 11.41 -13.68 -0.82
N ALA A 274 11.40 -15.01 -0.75
CA ALA A 274 10.19 -15.83 -0.82
C ALA A 274 10.16 -16.93 0.24
N ARG A 275 8.96 -17.26 0.70
CA ARG A 275 8.68 -18.41 1.58
C ARG A 275 7.92 -19.48 0.78
N ARG A 276 8.57 -20.61 0.48
CA ARG A 276 7.96 -21.73 -0.28
C ARG A 276 7.28 -22.78 0.60
N ASP A 277 6.54 -22.34 1.60
CA ASP A 277 5.61 -23.19 2.36
C ASP A 277 4.20 -23.06 1.74
N ARG A 278 3.61 -24.14 1.21
CA ARG A 278 2.28 -24.05 0.57
C ARG A 278 1.16 -23.65 1.56
N ALA A 279 1.32 -23.89 2.86
CA ALA A 279 0.36 -23.47 3.87
C ALA A 279 0.52 -22.01 4.31
N ARG A 280 1.70 -21.40 4.05
CA ARG A 280 2.10 -20.06 4.51
C ARG A 280 2.99 -19.37 3.45
N ALA A 281 2.55 -19.34 2.20
CA ALA A 281 3.35 -18.83 1.10
C ALA A 281 3.40 -17.30 1.13
N ASP A 282 4.59 -16.71 1.07
CA ASP A 282 4.79 -15.27 1.23
C ASP A 282 5.96 -14.73 0.39
N VAL A 283 5.99 -13.43 0.10
CA VAL A 283 7.01 -12.74 -0.72
C VAL A 283 7.26 -11.30 -0.26
N MET A 284 8.49 -10.82 -0.44
CA MET A 284 8.88 -9.40 -0.37
C MET A 284 9.76 -9.02 -1.57
N ARG A 285 9.79 -7.73 -1.90
CA ARG A 285 10.55 -7.15 -3.04
C ARG A 285 10.79 -5.66 -2.82
N GLY A 286 11.98 -5.34 -2.32
CA GLY A 286 12.42 -4.01 -1.87
C GLY A 286 12.76 -4.03 -0.38
N GLU A 287 11.90 -4.65 0.43
CA GLU A 287 12.05 -4.73 1.88
C GLU A 287 13.27 -5.58 2.30
N GLU A 288 13.68 -6.55 1.47
CA GLU A 288 14.94 -7.29 1.69
C GLU A 288 16.19 -6.42 1.54
N THR A 289 16.11 -5.36 0.74
CA THR A 289 17.19 -4.40 0.55
C THR A 289 17.28 -3.45 1.75
N GLU A 290 16.14 -3.03 2.31
CA GLU A 290 16.11 -2.27 3.57
C GLU A 290 16.65 -3.11 4.74
N LEU A 291 16.26 -4.39 4.84
CA LEU A 291 16.82 -5.35 5.80
C LEU A 291 18.35 -5.51 5.63
N LEU A 292 18.87 -5.51 4.40
CA LEU A 292 20.32 -5.51 4.17
C LEU A 292 20.98 -4.22 4.67
N GLY A 293 20.33 -3.06 4.54
CA GLY A 293 20.79 -1.79 5.14
C GLY A 293 20.90 -1.87 6.67
N ILE A 294 19.95 -2.53 7.33
CA ILE A 294 19.99 -2.74 8.80
C ILE A 294 21.23 -3.54 9.23
N THR A 295 21.78 -4.42 8.38
CA THR A 295 23.01 -5.16 8.71
C THR A 295 24.25 -4.26 8.83
N LEU A 296 24.21 -3.03 8.29
CA LEU A 296 25.23 -1.99 8.54
C LEU A 296 24.92 -1.23 9.83
N ALA A 297 23.68 -0.75 10.00
CA ALA A 297 23.31 0.11 11.13
C ALA A 297 23.23 -0.64 12.48
N ARG A 298 22.90 -1.93 12.47
CA ARG A 298 22.77 -2.80 13.66
C ARG A 298 23.37 -4.18 13.39
N PRO A 299 24.71 -4.31 13.29
CA PRO A 299 25.36 -5.60 13.06
C PRO A 299 24.98 -6.63 14.13
N GLY A 300 24.58 -7.83 13.69
CA GLY A 300 24.16 -8.91 14.59
C GLY A 300 22.73 -8.81 15.14
N LEU A 301 21.92 -7.81 14.72
CA LEU A 301 20.52 -7.70 15.13
C LEU A 301 19.77 -9.02 14.91
N SER A 302 18.99 -9.41 15.93
CA SER A 302 18.21 -10.65 15.96
C SER A 302 16.93 -10.40 16.75
N GLY A 303 15.78 -10.86 16.24
CA GLY A 303 14.46 -10.56 16.82
C GLY A 303 13.38 -10.37 15.78
N THR A 304 12.33 -9.64 16.14
CA THR A 304 11.20 -9.30 15.24
C THR A 304 11.41 -7.92 14.64
N VAL A 305 11.58 -7.84 13.32
CA VAL A 305 11.64 -6.57 12.57
C VAL A 305 10.28 -6.34 11.89
N VAL A 306 9.74 -5.13 12.00
CA VAL A 306 8.46 -4.75 11.39
C VAL A 306 8.69 -3.59 10.42
N LEU A 307 8.31 -3.77 9.16
CA LEU A 307 8.41 -2.75 8.11
C LEU A 307 7.00 -2.37 7.62
N PRO A 308 6.35 -1.32 8.18
CA PRO A 308 4.98 -0.95 7.82
C PRO A 308 4.85 -0.31 6.44
N GLY A 309 3.70 -0.52 5.80
CA GLY A 309 3.36 0.14 4.54
C GLY A 309 2.04 -0.36 3.95
N THR A 310 1.93 -0.31 2.63
CA THR A 310 0.84 -0.97 1.86
C THR A 310 0.71 -2.44 2.25
N HIS A 311 1.85 -3.12 2.37
CA HIS A 311 2.03 -4.51 2.78
C HIS A 311 3.04 -4.56 3.92
N SER A 312 2.58 -4.46 5.16
CA SER A 312 3.44 -4.50 6.34
C SER A 312 4.16 -5.85 6.43
N LYS A 313 5.49 -5.83 6.59
CA LYS A 313 6.31 -7.04 6.69
C LYS A 313 6.70 -7.30 8.14
N TRP A 314 6.40 -8.50 8.61
CA TRP A 314 6.80 -9.00 9.93
C TRP A 314 7.85 -10.09 9.75
N VAL A 315 9.09 -9.78 10.13
CA VAL A 315 10.28 -10.53 9.73
C VAL A 315 11.04 -11.02 10.97
N THR A 316 11.36 -12.31 11.01
CA THR A 316 12.25 -12.89 12.01
C THR A 316 13.68 -12.85 11.49
N LEU A 317 14.53 -12.07 12.15
CA LEU A 317 15.95 -11.92 11.80
C LEU A 317 16.83 -12.68 12.81
N ASP A 318 17.89 -13.33 12.33
CA ASP A 318 19.00 -13.86 13.13
C ASP A 318 20.33 -13.40 12.50
N ARG A 319 21.01 -12.45 13.15
CA ARG A 319 22.36 -11.94 12.83
C ARG A 319 22.60 -11.71 11.32
N GLY A 320 21.66 -11.04 10.65
CA GLY A 320 21.74 -10.73 9.22
C GLY A 320 21.22 -11.82 8.27
N SER A 321 20.54 -12.84 8.80
CA SER A 321 19.76 -13.82 8.02
C SER A 321 18.27 -13.67 8.32
N VAL A 322 17.44 -13.61 7.27
CA VAL A 322 15.98 -13.69 7.40
C VAL A 322 15.61 -15.15 7.58
N VAL A 323 15.01 -15.49 8.73
CA VAL A 323 14.66 -16.87 9.10
C VAL A 323 13.25 -17.22 8.63
N ASP A 324 12.30 -16.33 8.90
CA ASP A 324 10.90 -16.45 8.47
C ASP A 324 10.28 -15.06 8.33
N PHE A 325 9.18 -14.94 7.60
CA PHE A 325 8.38 -13.71 7.56
C PHE A 325 6.90 -13.96 7.25
N ILE A 326 6.09 -12.92 7.47
CA ILE A 326 4.69 -12.85 7.06
C ILE A 326 4.30 -11.42 6.66
N THR A 327 3.50 -11.29 5.61
CA THR A 327 2.92 -10.04 5.14
C THR A 327 1.53 -9.79 5.74
N VAL A 328 1.25 -8.56 6.16
CA VAL A 328 -0.10 -8.09 6.53
C VAL A 328 -0.50 -6.93 5.64
N MET A 329 -1.61 -7.07 4.92
CA MET A 329 -2.06 -6.12 3.87
C MET A 329 -2.75 -4.86 4.40
N THR A 330 -2.30 -4.32 5.54
CA THR A 330 -2.99 -3.26 6.30
C THR A 330 -3.21 -1.97 5.50
N GLY A 331 -2.18 -1.45 4.82
CA GLY A 331 -2.30 -0.24 4.01
C GLY A 331 -3.13 -0.44 2.74
N GLU A 332 -3.01 -1.59 2.07
CA GLU A 332 -3.87 -1.94 0.91
C GLU A 332 -5.34 -2.08 1.34
N LEU A 333 -5.60 -2.81 2.43
CA LEU A 333 -6.96 -3.02 2.94
C LEU A 333 -7.60 -1.70 3.37
N PHE A 334 -6.83 -0.78 3.95
CA PHE A 334 -7.30 0.58 4.21
C PHE A 334 -7.77 1.26 2.92
N ALA A 335 -6.92 1.35 1.90
CA ALA A 335 -7.24 2.01 0.62
C ALA A 335 -8.42 1.34 -0.11
N VAL A 336 -8.46 0.01 -0.19
CA VAL A 336 -9.56 -0.74 -0.81
C VAL A 336 -10.88 -0.49 -0.08
N LEU A 337 -10.87 -0.39 1.25
CA LEU A 337 -12.05 -0.05 2.04
C LEU A 337 -12.49 1.40 1.83
N THR A 338 -11.59 2.38 1.90
CA THR A 338 -11.93 3.81 1.82
C THR A 338 -12.24 4.29 0.40
N GLU A 339 -11.66 3.69 -0.64
CA GLU A 339 -11.81 4.14 -2.03
C GLU A 339 -12.76 3.26 -2.87
N HIS A 340 -12.81 1.95 -2.62
CA HIS A 340 -13.49 1.00 -3.52
C HIS A 340 -14.71 0.28 -2.88
N SER A 341 -14.75 0.11 -1.56
CA SER A 341 -15.91 -0.46 -0.86
C SER A 341 -17.07 0.55 -0.72
N LEU A 342 -18.19 0.14 -0.08
CA LEU A 342 -19.28 1.05 0.28
C LEU A 342 -18.88 2.12 1.31
N LEU A 343 -17.81 1.90 2.09
CA LEU A 343 -17.37 2.82 3.13
C LEU A 343 -16.91 4.18 2.58
N ARG A 344 -16.52 4.24 1.30
CA ARG A 344 -16.22 5.49 0.57
C ARG A 344 -17.32 6.55 0.65
N HIS A 345 -18.59 6.14 0.76
CA HIS A 345 -19.75 7.03 0.93
C HIS A 345 -19.92 7.57 2.36
N THR A 346 -18.92 7.36 3.22
CA THR A 346 -18.85 7.81 4.62
C THR A 346 -17.54 8.57 4.84
N VAL A 347 -16.43 8.02 4.32
CA VAL A 347 -15.14 8.71 4.30
C VAL A 347 -15.14 9.89 3.32
N GLY A 348 -15.93 9.87 2.25
CA GLY A 348 -16.14 11.02 1.35
C GLY A 348 -14.91 11.44 0.53
N GLY A 349 -13.83 10.66 0.54
CA GLY A 349 -12.53 11.06 0.00
C GLY A 349 -11.63 11.79 1.00
N ALA A 350 -12.06 11.94 2.25
CA ALA A 350 -11.21 12.36 3.36
C ALA A 350 -10.01 11.42 3.55
N ARG A 351 -8.96 11.96 4.18
CA ARG A 351 -7.77 11.21 4.55
C ARG A 351 -7.70 11.12 6.08
N PRO A 352 -7.09 10.06 6.64
CA PRO A 352 -6.78 10.05 8.06
C PRO A 352 -5.82 11.20 8.38
N SER A 353 -5.92 11.74 9.59
CA SER A 353 -5.05 12.81 10.09
C SER A 353 -3.59 12.38 10.18
N ALA A 354 -3.36 11.08 10.35
CA ALA A 354 -2.09 10.46 10.74
C ALA A 354 -1.51 11.01 12.06
N ASP A 355 -2.36 11.56 12.93
CA ASP A 355 -2.00 11.91 14.31
C ASP A 355 -2.29 10.74 15.27
N PRO A 356 -1.28 10.13 15.92
CA PRO A 356 -1.51 9.08 16.92
C PRO A 356 -2.29 9.58 18.16
N LYS A 357 -2.38 10.89 18.37
CA LYS A 357 -3.17 11.49 19.47
C LYS A 357 -4.65 11.65 19.11
N SER A 358 -5.03 11.46 17.84
CA SER A 358 -6.42 11.49 17.39
C SER A 358 -7.31 10.56 18.25
N PRO A 359 -8.36 11.08 18.91
CA PRO A 359 -9.23 10.26 19.76
C PRO A 359 -9.89 9.10 19.00
N ALA A 360 -10.17 9.30 17.71
CA ALA A 360 -10.74 8.28 16.83
C ALA A 360 -9.73 7.20 16.45
N PHE A 361 -8.50 7.59 16.10
CA PHE A 361 -7.41 6.64 15.87
C PHE A 361 -7.20 5.77 17.10
N ARG A 362 -7.07 6.37 18.30
CA ARG A 362 -6.86 5.64 19.56
C ARG A 362 -8.05 4.74 19.93
N ARG A 363 -9.29 5.18 19.67
CA ARG A 363 -10.51 4.37 19.83
C ARG A 363 -10.49 3.14 18.92
N GLY A 364 -10.09 3.33 17.66
CA GLY A 364 -9.96 2.25 16.68
C GLY A 364 -8.83 1.28 17.03
N LEU A 365 -7.68 1.81 17.44
CA LEU A 365 -6.48 1.07 17.82
C LEU A 365 -6.75 0.08 18.96
N LEU A 366 -7.28 0.56 20.08
CA LEU A 366 -7.65 -0.28 21.22
C LEU A 366 -8.69 -1.35 20.85
N ARG A 367 -9.61 -1.01 19.94
CA ARG A 367 -10.62 -1.92 19.41
C ARG A 367 -10.04 -3.01 18.50
N GLY A 368 -9.07 -2.67 17.65
CA GLY A 368 -8.32 -3.60 16.83
C GLY A 368 -7.51 -4.58 17.68
N LEU A 369 -6.72 -4.05 18.63
CA LEU A 369 -5.93 -4.82 19.58
C LEU A 369 -6.78 -5.81 20.37
N ALA A 370 -7.96 -5.38 20.86
CA ALA A 370 -8.88 -6.23 21.62
C ALA A 370 -9.65 -7.26 20.77
N ARG A 371 -9.73 -7.11 19.44
CA ARG A 371 -10.44 -8.01 18.52
C ARG A 371 -9.70 -8.18 17.18
N PRO A 372 -8.49 -8.78 17.13
CA PRO A 372 -7.70 -8.84 15.89
C PRO A 372 -8.38 -9.55 14.72
N ALA A 373 -9.11 -10.64 14.99
CA ALA A 373 -9.90 -11.36 13.98
C ALA A 373 -11.22 -10.65 13.58
N GLY A 374 -11.53 -9.49 14.17
CA GLY A 374 -12.83 -8.81 14.04
C GLY A 374 -12.92 -7.78 12.89
N VAL A 375 -11.84 -7.59 12.11
CA VAL A 375 -11.69 -6.50 11.13
C VAL A 375 -12.89 -6.34 10.19
N ALA A 376 -13.42 -7.42 9.61
CA ALA A 376 -14.54 -7.32 8.65
C ALA A 376 -15.82 -6.72 9.28
N ALA A 377 -16.14 -7.11 10.52
CA ALA A 377 -17.29 -6.56 11.25
C ALA A 377 -17.01 -5.11 11.72
N ALA A 378 -15.75 -4.81 12.10
CA ALA A 378 -15.33 -3.47 12.47
C ALA A 378 -15.42 -2.49 11.29
N ALA A 379 -14.95 -2.89 10.10
CA ALA A 379 -15.03 -2.11 8.87
C ALA A 379 -16.48 -1.79 8.45
N PHE A 380 -17.41 -2.75 8.55
CA PHE A 380 -18.84 -2.44 8.32
C PHE A 380 -19.40 -1.50 9.38
N SER A 381 -18.99 -1.64 10.64
CA SER A 381 -19.45 -0.72 11.70
C SER A 381 -19.03 0.73 11.44
N MET A 382 -17.91 0.99 10.75
CA MET A 382 -17.52 2.36 10.34
C MET A 382 -18.56 2.99 9.41
N ARG A 383 -19.17 2.21 8.52
CA ARG A 383 -20.29 2.67 7.70
C ARG A 383 -21.54 2.95 8.53
N ALA A 384 -21.81 2.13 9.55
CA ALA A 384 -22.95 2.31 10.44
C ALA A 384 -22.77 3.52 11.38
N THR A 385 -21.58 3.73 11.95
CA THR A 385 -21.30 4.83 12.87
C THR A 385 -21.47 6.18 12.17
N GLY A 386 -20.85 6.38 11.00
CA GLY A 386 -21.02 7.64 10.26
C GLY A 386 -22.46 7.89 9.79
N LEU A 387 -23.25 6.84 9.56
CA LEU A 387 -24.68 6.98 9.23
C LEU A 387 -25.58 7.31 10.43
N LEU A 388 -25.26 6.80 11.63
CA LEU A 388 -26.11 6.90 12.81
C LEU A 388 -25.77 8.07 13.73
N PHE A 389 -24.55 8.61 13.60
CA PHE A 389 -24.03 9.69 14.45
C PHE A 389 -23.50 10.90 13.66
N ASP A 390 -23.68 10.92 12.33
CA ASP A 390 -23.32 12.03 11.42
C ASP A 390 -21.84 12.48 11.55
N LEU A 391 -20.93 11.52 11.76
CA LEU A 391 -19.50 11.79 11.97
C LEU A 391 -18.79 12.19 10.67
N PRO A 392 -17.80 13.11 10.73
CA PRO A 392 -17.03 13.52 9.56
C PRO A 392 -16.16 12.37 9.01
N GLY A 393 -15.89 12.40 7.71
CA GLY A 393 -15.18 11.35 6.99
C GLY A 393 -13.74 11.13 7.48
N GLU A 394 -13.11 12.19 7.98
CA GLU A 394 -11.80 12.21 8.63
C GLU A 394 -11.79 11.35 9.91
N GLU A 395 -12.82 11.46 10.75
CA GLU A 395 -12.92 10.68 11.99
C GLU A 395 -13.13 9.19 11.70
N ILE A 396 -13.94 8.90 10.68
CA ILE A 396 -14.17 7.53 10.19
C ILE A 396 -12.90 6.94 9.55
N ALA A 397 -12.09 7.75 8.88
CA ALA A 397 -10.78 7.34 8.35
C ALA A 397 -9.78 7.06 9.48
N ASP A 398 -9.72 7.91 10.51
CA ASP A 398 -8.85 7.71 11.66
C ASP A 398 -9.22 6.45 12.47
N GLU A 399 -10.51 6.24 12.80
CA GLU A 399 -10.91 5.02 13.52
C GLU A 399 -10.65 3.76 12.67
N LEU A 400 -10.88 3.80 11.35
CA LEU A 400 -10.55 2.67 10.48
C LEU A 400 -9.03 2.39 10.45
N SER A 401 -8.19 3.41 10.36
CA SER A 401 -6.73 3.28 10.42
C SER A 401 -6.29 2.61 11.72
N GLY A 402 -6.82 3.07 12.85
CA GLY A 402 -6.60 2.46 14.17
C GLY A 402 -7.06 1.01 14.23
N ILE A 403 -8.27 0.70 13.76
CA ILE A 403 -8.81 -0.67 13.72
C ILE A 403 -7.87 -1.62 12.99
N LEU A 404 -7.31 -1.21 11.86
CA LEU A 404 -6.46 -2.08 11.03
C LEU A 404 -5.06 -2.24 11.64
N ILE A 405 -4.39 -1.15 12.05
CA ILE A 405 -3.06 -1.21 12.69
C ILE A 405 -3.14 -1.97 14.03
N GLY A 406 -4.16 -1.72 14.84
CA GLY A 406 -4.37 -2.44 16.10
C GLY A 406 -4.68 -3.92 15.90
N ALA A 407 -5.43 -4.28 14.86
CA ALA A 407 -5.69 -5.68 14.54
C ALA A 407 -4.43 -6.40 14.00
N GLU A 408 -3.58 -5.72 13.24
CA GLU A 408 -2.28 -6.24 12.83
C GLU A 408 -1.39 -6.53 14.06
N ILE A 409 -1.11 -5.49 14.87
CA ILE A 409 -0.23 -5.61 16.03
C ILE A 409 -0.78 -6.64 17.01
N GLY A 410 -2.08 -6.61 17.32
CA GLY A 410 -2.72 -7.57 18.23
C GLY A 410 -2.73 -9.02 17.70
N HIS A 411 -2.74 -9.22 16.38
CA HIS A 411 -2.60 -10.57 15.80
C HIS A 411 -1.15 -11.05 15.82
N ARG A 412 -0.18 -10.17 15.52
CA ARG A 412 1.23 -10.56 15.35
C ARG A 412 2.00 -10.63 16.68
N MET A 413 1.66 -9.80 17.66
CA MET A 413 2.25 -9.85 19.02
C MET A 413 2.00 -11.18 19.74
N ALA A 414 0.90 -11.87 19.44
CA ALA A 414 0.65 -13.23 19.93
C ALA A 414 1.66 -14.29 19.40
N SER A 415 2.65 -13.89 18.59
CA SER A 415 3.74 -14.75 18.10
C SER A 415 5.12 -14.07 18.12
N ALA A 416 5.22 -12.83 18.63
CA ALA A 416 6.49 -12.13 18.77
C ALA A 416 7.17 -12.49 20.10
N ASN A 417 8.51 -12.45 20.13
CA ASN A 417 9.30 -12.68 21.34
C ASN A 417 10.44 -11.65 21.40
N GLY A 418 10.65 -11.07 22.59
CA GLY A 418 11.69 -10.05 22.81
C GLY A 418 11.35 -8.68 22.23
N LEU A 419 12.39 -7.84 22.10
CA LEU A 419 12.31 -6.50 21.53
C LEU A 419 11.82 -6.53 20.07
N VAL A 420 10.96 -5.59 19.71
CA VAL A 420 10.52 -5.36 18.32
C VAL A 420 11.30 -4.20 17.72
N THR A 421 11.87 -4.37 16.53
CA THR A 421 12.49 -3.28 15.78
C THR A 421 11.52 -2.77 14.72
N LEU A 422 10.98 -1.57 14.93
CA LEU A 422 10.17 -0.84 13.96
C LEU A 422 11.08 -0.16 12.94
N VAL A 423 10.86 -0.44 11.65
CA VAL A 423 11.56 0.17 10.53
C VAL A 423 10.54 1.02 9.78
N CYS A 424 10.52 2.33 10.07
CA CYS A 424 9.53 3.23 9.49
C CYS A 424 10.00 4.69 9.54
N SER A 425 9.31 5.56 8.82
CA SER A 425 9.62 6.99 8.74
C SER A 425 8.34 7.83 8.77
N GLY A 426 8.46 9.05 9.30
CA GLY A 426 7.39 10.05 9.26
C GLY A 426 6.09 9.61 9.99
N PRO A 427 4.91 10.10 9.56
CA PRO A 427 3.67 9.91 10.30
C PRO A 427 3.25 8.45 10.50
N LEU A 428 3.62 7.53 9.60
CA LEU A 428 3.28 6.11 9.74
C LEU A 428 4.01 5.45 10.92
N SER A 429 5.26 5.85 11.19
CA SER A 429 6.01 5.38 12.35
C SER A 429 5.25 5.70 13.63
N ALA A 430 4.85 6.97 13.81
CA ALA A 430 4.16 7.44 15.00
C ALA A 430 2.82 6.73 15.27
N LEU A 431 2.12 6.25 14.23
CA LEU A 431 0.91 5.42 14.37
C LEU A 431 1.22 3.99 14.85
N TYR A 432 2.35 3.41 14.43
CA TYR A 432 2.79 2.08 14.87
C TYR A 432 3.43 2.11 16.26
N GLU A 433 4.24 3.12 16.57
CA GLU A 433 4.78 3.41 17.91
C GLU A 433 3.64 3.46 18.95
N ALA A 434 2.62 4.28 18.70
CA ALA A 434 1.43 4.36 19.56
C ALA A 434 0.65 3.04 19.64
N GLY A 435 0.77 2.18 18.63
CA GLY A 435 0.22 0.82 18.61
C GLY A 435 0.99 -0.17 19.48
N PHE A 436 2.32 -0.10 19.49
CA PHE A 436 3.18 -0.89 20.37
C PHE A 436 3.06 -0.43 21.84
N ASP A 437 3.02 0.89 22.09
CA ASP A 437 2.69 1.48 23.39
C ASP A 437 1.36 0.93 23.93
N ALA A 438 0.30 0.98 23.11
CA ALA A 438 -1.03 0.50 23.47
C ALA A 438 -1.11 -1.03 23.63
N ALA A 439 -0.19 -1.77 23.01
CA ALA A 439 -0.03 -3.21 23.19
C ALA A 439 0.89 -3.59 24.37
N GLN A 440 1.55 -2.61 25.01
CA GLN A 440 2.57 -2.80 26.06
C GLN A 440 3.77 -3.64 25.59
N VAL A 441 4.31 -3.29 24.43
CA VAL A 441 5.41 -3.97 23.74
C VAL A 441 6.66 -3.13 23.83
N ASP A 442 7.79 -3.71 24.24
CA ASP A 442 9.10 -3.05 24.14
C ASP A 442 9.55 -3.01 22.67
N PHE A 443 9.86 -1.82 22.16
CA PHE A 443 10.35 -1.62 20.79
C PHE A 443 11.53 -0.64 20.70
N ASP A 444 12.31 -0.77 19.64
CA ASP A 444 13.20 0.29 19.14
C ASP A 444 12.82 0.70 17.71
N VAL A 445 13.22 1.90 17.28
CA VAL A 445 12.89 2.46 15.97
C VAL A 445 14.17 2.68 15.17
N ILE A 446 14.17 2.27 13.91
CA ILE A 446 15.16 2.61 12.89
C ILE A 446 14.45 3.40 11.81
N ASP A 447 14.95 4.60 11.50
CA ASP A 447 14.42 5.41 10.41
C ASP A 447 14.67 4.71 9.07
N ALA A 448 13.61 4.55 8.27
CA ALA A 448 13.67 3.81 7.00
C ALA A 448 14.16 4.66 5.81
N GLU A 449 14.33 5.98 5.94
CA GLU A 449 14.59 6.85 4.79
C GLU A 449 15.87 6.47 4.03
N THR A 450 16.95 6.10 4.71
CA THR A 450 18.24 5.73 4.09
C THR A 450 18.42 4.23 3.86
N LEU A 451 17.71 3.35 4.57
CA LEU A 451 18.04 1.91 4.60
C LEU A 451 18.04 1.23 3.23
N ALA A 452 17.15 1.63 2.33
CA ALA A 452 17.14 1.14 0.95
C ALA A 452 18.43 1.53 0.20
N PHE A 453 18.91 2.76 0.37
CA PHE A 453 20.19 3.24 -0.17
C PHE A 453 21.38 2.51 0.48
N ASP A 454 21.38 2.37 1.81
CA ASP A 454 22.45 1.68 2.54
C ASP A 454 22.57 0.21 2.13
N GLY A 455 21.44 -0.47 1.92
CA GLY A 455 21.36 -1.82 1.37
C GLY A 455 21.85 -1.92 -0.07
N LEU A 456 21.46 -0.98 -0.94
CA LEU A 456 21.95 -0.90 -2.32
C LEU A 456 23.48 -0.69 -2.36
N VAL A 457 24.03 0.20 -1.54
CA VAL A 457 25.49 0.43 -1.43
C VAL A 457 26.20 -0.79 -0.83
N ARG A 458 25.59 -1.49 0.14
CA ARG A 458 26.12 -2.74 0.70
C ARG A 458 26.17 -3.85 -0.36
N ALA A 459 25.13 -3.99 -1.19
CA ALA A 459 25.11 -4.95 -2.28
C ALA A 459 26.12 -4.60 -3.38
N ALA A 460 26.24 -3.32 -3.75
CA ALA A 460 27.21 -2.84 -4.73
C ALA A 460 28.66 -3.09 -4.30
N ARG A 461 29.01 -2.82 -3.03
CA ARG A 461 30.33 -3.15 -2.46
C ARG A 461 30.66 -4.65 -2.51
N SER A 462 29.66 -5.53 -2.57
CA SER A 462 29.84 -6.99 -2.71
C SER A 462 29.93 -7.44 -4.17
N LEU A 463 29.35 -6.69 -5.10
CA LEU A 463 29.38 -6.94 -6.55
C LEU A 463 30.63 -6.35 -7.24
N TRP A 464 31.11 -5.22 -6.75
CA TRP A 464 32.21 -4.44 -7.31
C TRP A 464 33.05 -3.82 -6.17
N PRO A 465 33.93 -4.59 -5.52
CA PRO A 465 34.61 -4.16 -4.28
C PRO A 465 35.51 -2.92 -4.46
N ASP A 466 36.07 -2.72 -5.65
CA ASP A 466 37.03 -1.64 -5.94
C ASP A 466 36.37 -0.28 -6.24
N LEU A 467 35.04 -0.20 -6.33
CA LEU A 467 34.32 1.03 -6.73
C LEU A 467 34.00 1.98 -5.58
N ILE A 468 33.77 1.46 -4.37
CA ILE A 468 33.24 2.24 -3.25
C ILE A 468 34.05 1.93 -1.99
N GLY A 469 34.96 2.86 -1.67
CA GLY A 469 35.94 2.75 -0.61
C GLY A 469 35.35 2.28 0.72
N ALA A 470 36.15 1.53 1.47
CA ALA A 470 35.77 0.87 2.71
C ALA A 470 35.70 1.83 3.92
N ARG A 471 34.86 2.88 3.82
CA ARG A 471 34.48 3.77 4.93
C ARG A 471 32.99 4.08 4.93
N ILE A 472 32.21 3.19 5.55
CA ILE A 472 31.22 3.61 6.55
C ILE A 472 31.57 2.75 7.77
N SER A 473 32.11 3.37 8.81
CA SER A 473 32.76 2.67 9.93
C SER A 473 32.11 3.01 11.26
N ALA A 474 31.41 2.01 11.82
CA ALA A 474 30.86 1.94 13.18
C ALA A 474 29.93 3.09 13.58
#